data_AF-A0A382YKP3-F1
#
_entry.id   AF-A0A382YKP3-F1
#
_cell.length_a   1.000
_cell.length_b   1.000
_cell.length_c   1.000
_cell.angle_alpha   90.00
_cell.angle_beta   90.00
_cell.angle_gamma   90.00
#
_symmetry.space_group_name_H-M   'P 1'
#
loop_
_entity.id
_entity.type
_entity.pdbx_description
1 polymer ?
#
loop_
_entity_poly.entity_id
_entity_poly.type
_entity_poly.pdbx_seq_one_letter_code
_entity_poly.pdbx_strand_id
1 'polypeptide(L)'
;MTQLAENVYKAILQVLPPHDFTHLHEPSFSGNEWDYVKECLDTGWVSSVGKFTDKFELDLAEYTGVKCAVATVNGTAALHICLELI
;
A
#
# COMPACT_ATOMS: atom_id res chain seq x y z
N MET A 1 -1.09 -2.38 34.81
CA MET A 1 -0.02 -1.87 33.92
C MET A 1 1.10 -1.31 34.78
N THR A 2 2.36 -1.37 34.32
CA THR A 2 3.50 -0.80 35.05
C THR A 2 3.41 0.73 35.08
N GLN A 3 4.01 1.39 36.08
CA GLN A 3 4.06 2.86 36.17
C GLN A 3 4.60 3.51 34.88
N LEU A 4 5.56 2.84 34.22
CA LEU A 4 6.11 3.27 32.94
C LEU A 4 5.06 3.29 31.82
N ALA A 5 4.26 2.23 31.71
CA ALA A 5 3.21 2.14 30.68
C ALA A 5 2.16 3.25 30.84
N GLU A 6 1.77 3.57 32.08
CA GLU A 6 0.85 4.69 32.36
C GLU A 6 1.43 6.05 31.98
N ASN A 7 2.71 6.26 32.25
CA ASN A 7 3.39 7.50 31.89
C ASN A 7 3.50 7.66 30.36
N VAL A 8 3.80 6.57 29.64
CA VAL A 8 3.84 6.56 28.17
C VAL A 8 2.45 6.82 27.59
N TYR A 9 1.42 6.17 28.12
CA TYR A 9 0.04 6.38 27.66
C TYR A 9 -0.42 7.83 27.81
N LYS A 10 -0.16 8.45 28.97
CA LYS A 10 -0.50 9.86 29.21
C LYS A 10 0.26 10.82 28.30
N ALA A 11 1.53 10.54 28.02
CA ALA A 11 2.34 11.36 27.09
C ALA A 11 1.81 11.28 25.66
N ILE A 12 1.39 10.09 25.21
CA ILE A 12 0.79 9.91 23.87
C ILE A 12 -0.52 10.70 23.77
N LEU A 13 -1.40 10.64 24.77
CA LEU A 13 -2.68 11.37 24.75
C LEU A 13 -2.51 12.90 24.62
N GLN A 14 -1.36 13.47 25.02
CA GLN A 14 -1.10 14.91 24.89
C GLN A 14 -0.82 15.36 23.44
N VAL A 15 -0.42 14.44 22.55
CA VAL A 15 -0.07 14.76 21.16
C VAL A 15 -1.11 14.22 20.16
N LEU A 16 -2.08 13.44 20.63
CA LEU A 16 -3.16 12.93 19.78
C LEU A 16 -4.30 13.95 19.65
N PRO A 17 -5.00 13.98 18.51
CA PRO A 17 -6.21 14.77 18.33
C PRO A 17 -7.29 14.41 19.37
N PRO A 18 -8.18 15.36 19.76
CA PRO A 18 -9.24 15.12 20.75
C PRO A 18 -10.41 14.34 20.12
N HIS A 19 -10.19 13.06 19.82
CA HIS A 19 -11.17 12.13 19.28
C HIS A 19 -11.11 10.81 20.04
N ASP A 20 -12.24 10.11 20.16
CA ASP A 20 -12.37 8.87 20.95
C ASP A 20 -11.46 7.72 20.44
N PHE A 21 -11.04 7.76 19.18
CA PHE A 21 -10.15 6.78 18.56
C PHE A 21 -9.22 7.44 17.54
N THR A 22 -7.93 7.10 17.58
CA THR A 22 -6.95 7.56 16.59
C THR A 22 -6.47 6.37 15.76
N HIS A 23 -6.70 6.41 14.46
CA HIS A 23 -6.15 5.43 13.52
C HIS A 23 -4.65 5.63 13.36
N LEU A 24 -3.85 4.56 13.47
CA LEU A 24 -2.40 4.63 13.22
C LEU A 24 -2.06 4.62 11.72
N HIS A 25 -2.93 4.02 10.91
CA HIS A 25 -2.76 3.92 9.47
C HIS A 25 -4.14 3.75 8.81
N GLU A 26 -4.33 4.43 7.69
CA GLU A 26 -5.51 4.32 6.84
C GLU A 26 -5.10 4.39 5.37
N PRO A 27 -5.79 3.68 4.45
CA PRO A 27 -5.55 3.86 3.03
C PRO A 27 -5.94 5.28 2.61
N SER A 28 -5.10 5.93 1.80
CA SER A 28 -5.42 7.21 1.17
C SER A 28 -5.87 6.98 -0.26
N PHE A 29 -7.05 7.48 -0.61
CA PHE A 29 -7.60 7.48 -1.96
C PHE A 29 -7.91 8.92 -2.37
N SER A 30 -6.85 9.70 -2.62
CA SER A 30 -6.95 11.15 -2.87
C SER A 30 -6.59 11.56 -4.30
N GLY A 31 -6.29 10.59 -5.17
CA GLY A 31 -5.95 10.79 -6.57
C GLY A 31 -6.93 10.09 -7.52
N ASN A 32 -6.36 9.42 -8.53
CA ASN A 32 -7.12 8.81 -9.63
C ASN A 32 -7.56 7.37 -9.32
N GLU A 33 -7.49 6.90 -8.07
CA GLU A 33 -7.73 5.50 -7.72
C GLU A 33 -9.14 5.06 -8.14
N TRP A 34 -10.14 5.92 -7.91
CA TRP A 34 -11.51 5.66 -8.32
C TRP A 34 -11.64 5.53 -9.84
N ASP A 35 -11.05 6.45 -10.60
CA ASP A 35 -11.17 6.47 -12.06
C ASP A 35 -10.51 5.25 -12.70
N TYR A 36 -9.34 4.84 -12.19
CA TYR A 36 -8.64 3.66 -12.69
C TYR A 36 -9.41 2.37 -12.40
N VAL A 37 -9.92 2.22 -11.18
CA VAL A 37 -10.73 1.04 -10.82
C VAL A 37 -12.03 1.02 -11.63
N LYS A 38 -12.70 2.16 -11.77
CA LYS A 38 -13.92 2.27 -12.57
C LYS A 38 -13.67 1.88 -14.03
N GLU A 39 -12.56 2.31 -14.62
CA GLU A 39 -12.23 1.93 -15.99
C GLU A 39 -12.00 0.43 -16.16
N CYS A 40 -11.36 -0.25 -15.19
CA CYS A 40 -11.24 -1.71 -15.22
C CYS A 40 -12.62 -2.39 -15.28
N LEU A 41 -13.58 -1.88 -14.50
CA LEU A 41 -14.95 -2.39 -14.46
C LEU A 41 -15.69 -2.10 -15.78
N ASP A 42 -15.60 -0.87 -16.27
CA ASP A 42 -16.27 -0.43 -17.50
C ASP A 42 -15.77 -1.21 -18.73
N THR A 43 -14.48 -1.56 -18.76
CA THR A 43 -13.84 -2.30 -19.86
C THR A 43 -13.91 -3.82 -19.70
N GLY A 44 -14.27 -4.32 -18.52
CA GLY A 44 -14.24 -5.74 -18.16
C GLY A 44 -12.83 -6.31 -17.97
N TRP A 45 -11.78 -5.49 -18.05
CA TRP A 45 -10.40 -5.89 -17.78
C TRP A 45 -10.10 -5.86 -16.28
N VAL A 46 -10.53 -6.90 -15.59
CA VAL A 46 -10.41 -7.05 -14.12
C VAL A 46 -9.47 -8.17 -13.69
N SER A 47 -8.72 -8.74 -14.64
CA SER A 47 -7.76 -9.83 -14.38
C SER A 47 -6.37 -9.29 -14.00
N SER A 48 -5.44 -10.19 -13.72
CA SER A 48 -4.04 -9.88 -13.35
C SER A 48 -3.20 -9.30 -14.47
N VAL A 49 -3.62 -9.51 -15.72
CA VAL A 49 -3.02 -8.89 -16.91
C VAL A 49 -3.86 -7.66 -17.26
N GLY A 50 -3.24 -6.59 -17.76
CA GLY A 50 -3.98 -5.42 -18.24
C GLY A 50 -3.15 -4.14 -18.20
N LYS A 51 -3.65 -3.11 -18.89
CA LYS A 51 -2.92 -1.84 -19.09
C LYS A 51 -2.42 -1.18 -17.79
N PHE A 52 -3.15 -1.36 -16.68
CA PHE A 52 -2.80 -0.75 -15.40
C PHE A 52 -1.72 -1.55 -14.66
N THR A 53 -1.64 -2.87 -14.87
CA THR A 53 -0.51 -3.68 -14.39
C THR A 53 0.77 -3.27 -15.12
N ASP A 54 0.73 -3.23 -16.46
CA ASP A 54 1.87 -2.83 -17.29
C ASP A 54 2.35 -1.41 -16.94
N LYS A 55 1.41 -0.47 -16.81
CA LYS A 55 1.71 0.91 -16.43
C LYS A 55 2.33 0.99 -15.04
N PHE A 56 1.80 0.26 -14.05
CA PHE A 56 2.33 0.27 -12.69
C PHE A 56 3.77 -0.26 -12.64
N GLU A 57 4.06 -1.33 -13.36
CA GLU A 57 5.42 -1.89 -13.46
C GLU A 57 6.41 -0.90 -14.09
N LEU A 58 6.00 -0.24 -15.18
CA LEU A 58 6.81 0.78 -15.83
C LEU A 58 7.06 1.99 -14.92
N ASP A 59 5.99 2.56 -14.35
CA ASP A 59 6.06 3.73 -13.46
C ASP A 59 6.94 3.43 -12.23
N LEU A 60 6.81 2.23 -11.65
CA LEU A 60 7.59 1.83 -10.49
C LEU A 60 9.08 1.59 -10.83
N ALA A 61 9.36 1.03 -12.01
CA ALA A 61 10.73 0.86 -12.48
C ALA A 61 11.41 2.23 -12.70
N GLU A 62 10.71 3.19 -13.30
CA GLU A 62 11.18 4.57 -13.46
C GLU A 62 11.40 5.26 -12.11
N TYR A 63 10.41 5.19 -11.22
CA TYR A 63 10.47 5.82 -9.90
C TYR A 63 11.64 5.32 -9.04
N THR A 64 11.94 4.02 -9.11
CA THR A 64 13.01 3.40 -8.31
C THR A 64 14.36 3.36 -9.01
N GLY A 65 14.42 3.64 -10.32
CA GLY A 65 15.65 3.58 -11.13
C GLY A 65 16.15 2.16 -11.41
N VAL A 66 15.29 1.14 -11.27
CA VAL A 66 15.64 -0.24 -11.60
C VAL A 66 15.37 -0.55 -13.07
N LYS A 67 15.97 -1.63 -13.59
CA LYS A 67 15.77 -2.02 -15.00
C LYS A 67 14.41 -2.64 -15.28
N CYS A 68 13.79 -3.27 -14.27
CA CYS A 68 12.54 -4.00 -14.39
C CYS A 68 11.86 -4.06 -13.02
N ALA A 69 10.54 -3.92 -13.00
CA ALA A 69 9.69 -4.18 -11.84
C ALA A 69 8.60 -5.17 -12.26
N VAL A 70 8.18 -6.02 -11.32
CA VAL A 70 7.15 -7.05 -11.57
C VAL A 70 6.09 -6.95 -10.48
N ALA A 71 4.84 -6.75 -10.88
CA ALA A 71 3.71 -6.71 -9.98
C ALA A 71 3.37 -8.13 -9.49
N THR A 72 3.17 -8.27 -8.18
CA THR A 72 2.74 -9.51 -7.55
C THR A 72 1.53 -9.27 -6.66
N VAL A 73 0.90 -10.34 -6.20
CA VAL A 73 -0.32 -10.24 -5.37
C VAL A 73 -0.08 -9.62 -3.99
N ASN A 74 1.15 -9.65 -3.47
CA ASN A 74 1.60 -8.98 -2.25
C ASN A 74 3.12 -9.13 -2.05
N GLY A 75 3.67 -8.43 -1.05
CA GLY A 75 5.10 -8.48 -0.73
C GLY A 75 5.63 -9.86 -0.29
N THR A 76 4.81 -10.70 0.36
CA THR A 76 5.22 -12.05 0.75
C THR A 76 5.41 -12.95 -0.47
N ALA A 77 4.50 -12.88 -1.45
CA ALA A 77 4.63 -13.60 -2.71
C ALA A 77 5.83 -13.12 -3.53
N ALA A 78 6.12 -11.81 -3.52
CA ALA A 78 7.32 -11.26 -4.14
C ALA A 78 8.61 -11.85 -3.54
N LEU A 79 8.70 -11.90 -2.20
CA LEU A 79 9.86 -12.51 -1.54
C LEU A 79 9.97 -14.01 -1.84
N HIS A 80 8.84 -14.71 -1.86
CA HIS A 80 8.81 -16.15 -2.14
C HIS A 80 9.39 -16.45 -3.54
N ILE A 81 8.87 -15.80 -4.58
CA ILE A 81 9.36 -16.03 -5.95
C ILE A 81 10.83 -15.60 -6.11
N CYS A 82 11.25 -14.52 -5.45
CA CYS A 82 12.66 -14.10 -5.47
C CYS A 82 13.60 -15.15 -4.88
N LEU A 83 13.15 -15.94 -3.90
CA LEU A 83 13.92 -17.05 -3.32
C LEU A 83 13.86 -18.32 -4.18
N GLU A 84 12.75 -18.59 -4.86
CA GLU A 84 12.63 -19.72 -5.79
C GLU A 84 13.44 -19.55 -7.08
N LEU A 85 13.69 -18.31 -7.50
CA LEU A 85 14.45 -17.98 -8.72
C LEU A 85 15.98 -18.04 -8.54
N ILE A 86 16.49 -18.35 -7.33
CA ILE A 86 17.91 -18.52 -7.01
C ILE A 86 18.35 -19.95 -7.36
#